data_AF-A0A8E1ZVS4-F1
#
_entry.id   AF-A0A8E1ZVS4-F1
#
_cell.length_a   1.000
_cell.length_b   1.000
_cell.length_c   1.000
_cell.angle_alpha   90.00
_cell.angle_beta   90.00
_cell.angle_gamma   90.00
#
_symmetry.space_group_name_H-M   'P 1'
#
loop_
_entity.id
_entity.type
_entity.pdbx_description
1 polymer ?
#
loop_
_entity_poly.entity_id
_entity_poly.type
_entity_poly.pdbx_seq_one_letter_code
_entity_poly.pdbx_strand_id
1 'polypeptide(L)'
;MNANIEKALADALQVEAIDKRAWSVVQDGLPGALSDPEGIAAGSEQAIGKLIEGLMLGGFAMQATQSSRPASGAEHQFSHLWNMEHFLNHGEHVSHGFQVSIGTIALTAFYEQVLQTDLSELDVEKACRLWPDRDESDARALKLFEGTDFPLIGVQETGAKYIPADELREQLQLLKSNWAETRSRLRSQLLPLSELRRRLERVGAPVEPEQIGLSRSRLREAFIRAQYIRRRYTVLDLAVRTGYLDTWLDQLFGADGIWEIK
;
A
#
# COMPACT_ATOMS: atom_id res chain seq x y z
N MET A 1 2.05 -2.24 9.66
CA MET A 1 2.72 -3.41 9.06
C MET A 1 3.28 -3.06 7.68
N ASN A 2 2.45 -2.64 6.72
CA ASN A 2 2.91 -2.39 5.34
C ASN A 2 3.81 -1.15 5.19
N ALA A 3 3.65 -0.11 6.03
CA ALA A 3 4.55 1.04 6.04
C ALA A 3 6.04 0.64 6.17
N ASN A 4 6.38 -0.34 7.02
CA ASN A 4 7.77 -0.82 7.19
C ASN A 4 8.36 -1.40 5.90
N ILE A 5 7.55 -2.20 5.20
CA ILE A 5 7.91 -2.85 3.95
C ILE A 5 8.09 -1.81 2.84
N GLU A 6 7.20 -0.81 2.79
CA GLU A 6 7.32 0.31 1.86
C GLU A 6 8.58 1.14 2.10
N LYS A 7 8.97 1.38 3.36
CA LYS A 7 10.26 2.00 3.67
C LYS A 7 11.42 1.16 3.15
N ALA A 8 11.41 -0.15 3.35
CA ALA A 8 12.49 -1.00 2.86
C ALA A 8 12.63 -0.90 1.34
N LEU A 9 11.49 -0.82 0.63
CA LEU A 9 11.46 -0.61 -0.81
C LEU A 9 11.94 0.80 -1.22
N ALA A 10 11.50 1.85 -0.54
CA ALA A 10 11.91 3.22 -0.80
C ALA A 10 13.41 3.43 -0.53
N ASP A 11 13.95 2.83 0.54
CA ASP A 11 15.37 2.81 0.88
C ASP A 11 16.19 2.11 -0.24
N ALA A 12 15.70 0.98 -0.76
CA ALA A 12 16.37 0.21 -1.82
C ALA A 12 16.50 0.98 -3.14
N LEU A 13 15.56 1.89 -3.39
CA LEU A 13 15.52 2.77 -4.56
C LEU A 13 16.09 4.17 -4.29
N GLN A 14 16.40 4.49 -3.03
CA GLN A 14 16.87 5.81 -2.60
C GLN A 14 15.94 6.97 -2.97
N VAL A 15 14.62 6.72 -2.94
CA VAL A 15 13.59 7.67 -3.42
C VAL A 15 12.94 8.51 -2.32
N GLU A 16 13.13 8.16 -1.05
CA GLU A 16 12.51 8.85 0.08
C GLU A 16 13.44 8.85 1.29
N ALA A 17 13.66 10.01 1.90
CA ALA A 17 14.34 10.12 3.19
C ALA A 17 13.32 9.95 4.32
N ILE A 18 13.58 9.03 5.25
CA ILE A 18 12.68 8.75 6.38
C ILE A 18 13.37 9.10 7.71
N ASP A 19 12.65 9.82 8.59
CA ASP A 19 13.11 10.08 9.96
C ASP A 19 13.17 8.78 10.75
N LYS A 20 14.39 8.30 10.98
CA LYS A 20 14.64 7.02 11.65
C LYS A 20 14.10 6.97 13.07
N ARG A 21 14.10 8.09 13.81
CA ARG A 21 13.65 8.12 15.21
C ARG A 21 12.14 7.97 15.26
N ALA A 22 11.42 8.78 14.48
CA ALA A 22 9.97 8.68 14.40
C ALA A 22 9.51 7.32 13.84
N TRP A 23 10.30 6.75 12.92
CA TRP A 23 10.03 5.40 12.42
C TRP A 23 10.14 4.34 13.51
N SER A 24 11.24 4.34 14.25
CA SER A 24 11.49 3.39 15.36
C SER A 24 10.43 3.47 16.45
N VAL A 25 9.95 4.68 16.78
CA VAL A 25 8.87 4.90 17.76
C VAL A 25 7.62 4.07 17.43
N VAL A 26 7.31 3.89 16.14
CA VAL A 26 6.15 3.09 15.72
C VAL A 26 6.53 1.64 15.48
N GLN A 27 7.56 1.40 14.66
CA GLN A 27 7.78 0.07 14.08
C GLN A 27 8.46 -0.91 15.04
N ASP A 28 9.28 -0.46 15.99
CA ASP A 28 10.03 -1.36 16.87
C ASP A 28 9.12 -2.05 17.89
N GLY A 29 8.09 -1.33 18.40
CA GLY A 29 7.09 -1.86 19.33
C GLY A 29 5.91 -2.58 18.67
N LEU A 30 5.73 -2.41 17.35
CA LEU A 30 4.55 -2.89 16.63
C LEU A 30 4.32 -4.41 16.75
N PRO A 31 5.35 -5.29 16.62
CA PRO A 31 5.13 -6.73 16.79
C PRO A 31 4.59 -7.10 18.18
N GLY A 32 5.03 -6.38 19.22
CA GLY A 32 4.56 -6.56 20.59
C GLY A 32 3.12 -6.08 20.78
N ALA A 33 2.78 -4.93 20.20
CA ALA A 33 1.43 -4.36 20.25
C ALA A 33 0.38 -5.25 19.55
N LEU A 34 0.79 -6.00 18.52
CA LEU A 34 -0.08 -6.87 17.72
C LEU A 34 0.09 -8.37 18.04
N SER A 35 0.69 -8.70 19.18
CA SER A 35 1.09 -10.08 19.51
C SER A 35 -0.04 -10.97 20.02
N ASP A 36 -1.14 -10.41 20.53
CA ASP A 36 -2.20 -11.15 21.22
C ASP A 36 -3.61 -10.80 20.70
N PRO A 37 -3.97 -11.21 19.47
CA PRO A 37 -5.30 -10.95 18.92
C PRO A 37 -6.41 -11.70 19.67
N GLU A 38 -6.14 -12.90 20.21
CA GLU A 38 -7.06 -13.62 21.10
C GLU A 38 -7.40 -12.82 22.35
N GLY A 39 -6.39 -12.25 23.03
CA GLY A 39 -6.57 -11.39 24.19
C GLY A 39 -7.36 -10.13 23.86
N ILE A 40 -7.10 -9.50 22.71
CA ILE A 40 -7.90 -8.35 22.24
C ILE A 40 -9.37 -8.74 22.08
N ALA A 41 -9.65 -9.86 21.40
CA ALA A 41 -11.01 -10.34 21.18
C ALA A 41 -11.73 -10.72 22.48
N ALA A 42 -10.99 -11.21 23.48
CA ALA A 42 -11.50 -11.53 24.81
C ALA A 42 -11.66 -10.32 25.75
N GLY A 43 -11.32 -9.11 25.30
CA GLY A 43 -11.40 -7.91 26.14
C GLY A 43 -10.29 -7.81 27.19
N SER A 44 -9.15 -8.47 27.00
CA SER A 44 -8.02 -8.43 27.92
C SER A 44 -7.46 -7.02 28.06
N GLU A 45 -7.47 -6.48 29.28
CA GLU A 45 -6.93 -5.16 29.59
C GLU A 45 -5.46 -5.03 29.19
N GLN A 46 -4.67 -6.09 29.37
CA GLN A 46 -3.26 -6.09 29.00
C GLN A 46 -3.07 -6.02 27.47
N ALA A 47 -3.85 -6.80 26.71
CA ALA A 47 -3.73 -6.83 25.25
C ALA A 47 -4.23 -5.52 24.63
N ILE A 48 -5.37 -5.01 25.11
CA ILE A 48 -5.92 -3.73 24.72
C ILE A 48 -4.97 -2.58 25.10
N GLY A 49 -4.37 -2.62 26.29
CA GLY A 49 -3.41 -1.62 26.75
C GLY A 49 -2.20 -1.50 25.81
N LYS A 50 -1.61 -2.63 25.39
CA LYS A 50 -0.51 -2.64 24.41
C LYS A 50 -0.94 -2.10 23.04
N LEU A 51 -2.15 -2.42 22.59
CA LEU A 51 -2.69 -1.89 21.34
C LEU A 51 -2.85 -0.36 21.42
N ILE A 52 -3.45 0.14 22.50
CA ILE A 52 -3.63 1.59 22.72
C ILE A 52 -2.28 2.30 22.78
N GLU A 53 -1.29 1.73 23.48
CA GLU A 53 0.08 2.26 23.51
C GLU A 53 0.67 2.37 22.09
N GLY A 54 0.56 1.31 21.28
CA GLY A 54 1.01 1.34 19.89
C GLY A 54 0.31 2.42 19.04
N LEU A 55 -1.01 2.60 19.22
CA LEU A 55 -1.78 3.66 18.55
C LEU A 55 -1.32 5.06 18.97
N MET A 56 -1.06 5.28 20.26
CA MET A 56 -0.55 6.55 20.78
C MET A 56 0.85 6.87 20.24
N LEU A 57 1.75 5.88 20.21
CA LEU A 57 3.09 6.02 19.63
C LEU A 57 3.02 6.38 18.13
N GLY A 58 2.08 5.79 17.40
CA GLY A 58 1.74 6.21 16.04
C GLY A 58 1.39 7.69 15.95
N GLY A 59 0.50 8.17 16.83
CA GLY A 59 0.13 9.58 16.92
C GLY A 59 1.31 10.52 17.20
N PHE A 60 2.16 10.17 18.17
CA PHE A 60 3.35 10.96 18.52
C PHE A 60 4.37 11.01 17.39
N ALA A 61 4.63 9.90 16.71
CA ALA A 61 5.53 9.87 15.56
C ALA A 61 5.01 10.74 14.41
N MET A 62 3.70 10.71 14.14
CA MET A 62 3.08 11.56 13.13
C MET A 62 3.17 13.05 13.50
N GLN A 63 2.95 13.40 14.76
CA GLN A 63 3.14 14.78 15.25
C GLN A 63 4.59 15.25 15.11
N ALA A 64 5.55 14.42 15.50
CA ALA A 64 6.97 14.76 15.44
C ALA A 64 7.48 14.98 14.00
N THR A 65 6.92 14.27 13.03
CA THR A 65 7.31 14.36 11.61
C THR A 65 6.41 15.24 10.77
N GLN A 66 5.30 15.73 11.33
CA GLN A 66 4.23 16.41 10.60
C GLN A 66 3.76 15.62 9.36
N SER A 67 3.81 14.30 9.44
CA SER A 67 3.54 13.40 8.32
C SER A 67 2.94 12.10 8.85
N SER A 68 1.94 11.57 8.13
CA SER A 68 1.36 10.26 8.49
C SER A 68 2.29 9.08 8.16
N ARG A 69 3.39 9.33 7.44
CA ARG A 69 4.26 8.30 6.86
C ARG A 69 4.72 7.20 7.82
N PRO A 70 5.05 7.47 9.10
CA PRO A 70 5.45 6.43 10.06
C PRO A 70 4.38 5.37 10.35
N ALA A 71 3.10 5.69 10.16
CA ALA A 71 1.96 4.82 10.48
C ALA A 71 1.08 4.49 9.27
N SER A 72 1.33 5.10 8.11
CA SER A 72 0.43 5.07 6.95
C SER A 72 1.20 4.82 5.64
N GLY A 73 0.94 3.67 5.02
CA GLY A 73 1.39 3.30 3.68
C GLY A 73 0.27 3.38 2.63
N ALA A 74 0.42 2.65 1.52
CA ALA A 74 -0.62 2.56 0.50
C ALA A 74 -1.90 1.91 1.02
N GLU A 75 -1.88 1.08 2.08
CA GLU A 75 -3.12 0.49 2.63
C GLU A 75 -4.11 1.56 3.12
N HIS A 76 -3.58 2.68 3.61
CA HIS A 76 -4.40 3.84 3.99
C HIS A 76 -4.86 4.64 2.78
N GLN A 77 -4.12 4.62 1.66
CA GLN A 77 -4.56 5.28 0.42
C GLN A 77 -5.85 4.66 -0.11
N PHE A 78 -6.05 3.35 0.04
CA PHE A 78 -7.31 2.69 -0.32
C PHE A 78 -8.47 3.26 0.50
N SER A 79 -8.30 3.32 1.83
CA SER A 79 -9.30 3.91 2.72
C SER A 79 -9.58 5.38 2.39
N HIS A 80 -8.55 6.20 2.17
CA HIS A 80 -8.72 7.60 1.81
C HIS A 80 -9.44 7.78 0.48
N LEU A 81 -9.12 6.96 -0.52
CA LEU A 81 -9.80 6.94 -1.81
C LEU A 81 -11.30 6.65 -1.62
N TRP A 82 -11.65 5.60 -0.89
CA TRP A 82 -13.06 5.26 -0.66
C TRP A 82 -13.82 6.35 0.11
N ASN A 83 -13.16 7.03 1.04
CA ASN A 83 -13.74 8.18 1.73
C ASN A 83 -13.96 9.38 0.79
N MET A 84 -13.01 9.66 -0.13
CA MET A 84 -13.19 10.69 -1.17
C MET A 84 -14.30 10.34 -2.16
N GLU A 85 -14.60 9.06 -2.34
CA GLU A 85 -15.70 8.57 -3.20
C GLU A 85 -17.05 8.50 -2.48
N HIS A 86 -17.12 8.95 -1.22
CA HIS A 86 -18.32 8.80 -0.38
C HIS A 86 -18.81 7.36 -0.32
N PHE A 87 -17.89 6.39 -0.21
CA PHE A 87 -18.24 4.97 -0.15
C PHE A 87 -19.10 4.66 1.07
N LEU A 88 -20.28 4.10 0.82
CA LEU A 88 -21.24 3.65 1.81
C LEU A 88 -21.51 2.17 1.67
N ASN A 89 -21.72 1.50 2.81
CA ASN A 89 -22.27 0.16 2.88
C ASN A 89 -23.63 0.23 3.58
N HIS A 90 -24.69 -0.21 2.90
CA HIS A 90 -26.07 -0.11 3.40
C HIS A 90 -26.49 1.31 3.85
N GLY A 91 -25.97 2.34 3.19
CA GLY A 91 -26.26 3.75 3.50
C GLY A 91 -25.42 4.34 4.63
N GLU A 92 -24.48 3.58 5.21
CA GLU A 92 -23.61 4.02 6.29
C GLU A 92 -22.14 4.06 5.88
N HIS A 93 -21.35 4.94 6.49
CA HIS A 93 -19.91 4.97 6.28
C HIS A 93 -19.26 3.75 6.92
N VAL A 94 -18.38 3.09 6.16
CA VAL A 94 -17.56 2.00 6.68
C VAL A 94 -16.49 2.56 7.62
N SER A 95 -16.29 1.92 8.78
CA SER A 95 -15.22 2.27 9.72
C SER A 95 -13.85 2.35 9.03
N HIS A 96 -13.07 3.39 9.36
CA HIS A 96 -11.72 3.57 8.83
C HIS A 96 -10.84 2.33 9.08
N GLY A 97 -10.91 1.73 10.28
CA GLY A 97 -10.13 0.52 10.59
C GLY A 97 -10.52 -0.68 9.72
N PHE A 98 -11.79 -0.80 9.34
CA PHE A 98 -12.28 -1.85 8.45
C PHE A 98 -11.85 -1.62 6.99
N GLN A 99 -11.85 -0.36 6.55
CA GLN A 99 -11.27 -0.02 5.25
C GLN A 99 -9.77 -0.34 5.22
N VAL A 100 -9.02 0.06 6.26
CA VAL A 100 -7.58 -0.21 6.38
C VAL A 100 -7.28 -1.70 6.50
N SER A 101 -8.15 -2.53 7.09
CA SER A 101 -7.95 -3.98 7.13
C SER A 101 -8.00 -4.59 5.72
N ILE A 102 -9.00 -4.20 4.90
CA ILE A 102 -9.08 -4.61 3.48
C ILE A 102 -7.88 -4.08 2.70
N GLY A 103 -7.49 -2.81 2.87
CA GLY A 103 -6.30 -2.26 2.24
C GLY A 103 -5.01 -3.00 2.61
N THR A 104 -4.87 -3.41 3.89
CA THR A 104 -3.71 -4.17 4.36
C THR A 104 -3.64 -5.53 3.68
N ILE A 105 -4.76 -6.26 3.61
CA ILE A 105 -4.85 -7.57 2.95
C ILE A 105 -4.58 -7.44 1.45
N ALA A 106 -5.19 -6.45 0.79
CA ALA A 106 -4.98 -6.14 -0.62
C ALA A 106 -3.49 -5.96 -0.93
N LEU A 107 -2.81 -5.11 -0.16
CA LEU A 107 -1.38 -4.89 -0.36
C LEU A 107 -0.50 -6.07 0.06
N THR A 108 -0.85 -6.83 1.09
CA THR A 108 -0.10 -8.03 1.45
C THR A 108 -0.14 -9.05 0.31
N ALA A 109 -1.31 -9.31 -0.27
CA ALA A 109 -1.44 -10.18 -1.44
C ALA A 109 -0.68 -9.64 -2.66
N PHE A 110 -0.72 -8.32 -2.88
CA PHE A 110 0.05 -7.67 -3.94
C PHE A 110 1.55 -7.83 -3.74
N TYR A 111 2.05 -7.61 -2.52
CA TYR A 111 3.44 -7.87 -2.17
C TYR A 111 3.85 -9.33 -2.38
N GLU A 112 2.96 -10.31 -2.14
CA GLU A 112 3.24 -11.71 -2.46
C GLU A 112 3.46 -11.91 -3.97
N GLN A 113 2.72 -11.23 -4.85
CA GLN A 113 2.96 -11.24 -6.32
C GLN A 113 4.30 -10.58 -6.67
N VAL A 114 4.61 -9.43 -6.08
CA VAL A 114 5.92 -8.76 -6.24
C VAL A 114 7.06 -9.71 -5.86
N LEU A 115 6.92 -10.42 -4.74
CA LEU A 115 7.92 -11.35 -4.24
C LEU A 115 8.05 -12.65 -5.03
N GLN A 116 7.06 -13.00 -5.86
CA GLN A 116 7.12 -14.10 -6.82
C GLN A 116 7.84 -13.70 -8.11
N THR A 117 7.85 -12.41 -8.45
CA THR A 117 8.52 -11.87 -9.65
C THR A 117 10.02 -11.71 -9.40
N ASP A 118 10.85 -12.10 -10.38
CA ASP A 118 12.29 -11.90 -10.30
C ASP A 118 12.72 -10.61 -11.01
N LEU A 119 12.80 -9.51 -10.26
CA LEU A 119 13.17 -8.21 -10.80
C LEU A 119 14.67 -8.05 -11.10
N SER A 120 15.53 -9.04 -10.78
CA SER A 120 16.90 -9.04 -11.34
C SER A 120 16.89 -9.25 -12.85
N GLU A 121 15.83 -9.85 -13.39
CA GLU A 121 15.61 -10.05 -14.83
C GLU A 121 14.74 -8.94 -15.45
N LEU A 122 14.50 -7.83 -14.73
CA LEU A 122 13.72 -6.71 -15.24
C LEU A 122 14.30 -6.16 -16.56
N ASP A 123 13.44 -6.04 -17.57
CA ASP A 123 13.73 -5.32 -18.82
C ASP A 123 13.55 -3.81 -18.62
N VAL A 124 14.61 -3.17 -18.16
CA VAL A 124 14.62 -1.73 -17.85
C VAL A 124 14.33 -0.88 -19.09
N GLU A 125 14.86 -1.26 -20.25
CA GLU A 125 14.65 -0.48 -21.48
C GLU A 125 13.22 -0.58 -21.99
N LYS A 126 12.55 -1.72 -21.80
CA LYS A 126 11.11 -1.82 -22.04
C LYS A 126 10.31 -0.95 -21.09
N ALA A 127 10.64 -0.96 -19.79
CA ALA A 127 9.96 -0.11 -18.81
C ALA A 127 10.11 1.37 -19.15
N CYS A 128 11.32 1.82 -19.51
CA CYS A 128 11.58 3.22 -19.91
C CYS A 128 10.88 3.60 -21.21
N ARG A 129 10.80 2.68 -22.19
CA ARG A 129 10.08 2.93 -23.45
C ARG A 129 8.56 3.04 -23.26
N LEU A 130 8.00 2.34 -22.27
CA LEU A 130 6.58 2.40 -21.94
C LEU A 130 6.26 3.50 -20.91
N TRP A 131 7.27 4.19 -20.40
CA TRP A 131 7.07 5.28 -19.44
C TRP A 131 6.43 6.47 -20.15
N PRO A 132 5.21 6.88 -19.74
CA PRO A 132 4.55 8.01 -20.36
C PRO A 132 5.31 9.30 -20.07
N ASP A 133 5.25 10.24 -21.01
CA ASP A 133 5.74 11.58 -20.70
C ASP A 133 4.84 12.29 -19.67
N ARG A 134 5.24 13.51 -19.27
CA ARG A 134 4.53 14.23 -18.22
C ARG A 134 3.11 14.64 -18.66
N ASP A 135 2.94 15.05 -19.90
CA ASP A 135 1.65 15.52 -20.40
C ASP A 135 0.67 14.35 -20.56
N GLU A 136 1.15 13.20 -21.03
CA GLU A 136 0.39 11.94 -21.09
C GLU A 136 -0.03 11.47 -19.69
N SER A 137 0.89 11.56 -18.71
CA SER A 137 0.62 11.22 -17.31
C SER A 137 -0.45 12.11 -16.70
N ASP A 138 -0.35 13.43 -16.92
CA ASP A 138 -1.30 14.41 -16.38
C ASP A 138 -2.68 14.26 -17.06
N ALA A 139 -2.72 14.03 -18.37
CA ALA A 139 -3.97 13.76 -19.10
C ALA A 139 -4.69 12.50 -18.56
N ARG A 140 -3.94 11.43 -18.30
CA ARG A 140 -4.48 10.21 -17.68
C ARG A 140 -5.02 10.48 -16.28
N ALA A 141 -4.28 11.22 -15.45
CA ALA A 141 -4.70 11.58 -14.10
C ALA A 141 -5.98 12.42 -14.09
N LEU A 142 -6.08 13.43 -14.97
CA LEU A 142 -7.29 14.24 -15.13
C LEU A 142 -8.49 13.38 -15.52
N LYS A 143 -8.30 12.45 -16.47
CA LYS A 143 -9.38 11.57 -16.90
C LYS A 143 -9.86 10.64 -15.78
N LEU A 144 -8.94 10.14 -14.96
CA LEU A 144 -9.23 9.19 -13.89
C LEU A 144 -10.05 9.81 -12.73
N PHE A 145 -9.90 11.11 -12.50
CA PHE A 145 -10.61 11.86 -11.44
C PHE A 145 -11.67 12.82 -11.99
N GLU A 146 -11.98 12.73 -13.29
CA GLU A 146 -13.04 13.51 -13.93
C GLU A 146 -14.37 13.31 -13.20
N GLY A 147 -15.04 14.40 -12.86
CA GLY A 147 -16.34 14.37 -12.18
C GLY A 147 -16.29 14.03 -10.67
N THR A 148 -15.11 13.83 -10.09
CA THR A 148 -14.95 13.71 -8.62
C THR A 148 -14.89 15.08 -7.96
N ASP A 149 -15.02 15.13 -6.63
CA ASP A 149 -14.83 16.36 -5.83
C ASP A 149 -13.40 16.93 -5.92
N PHE A 150 -12.43 16.11 -6.37
CA PHE A 150 -11.01 16.44 -6.41
C PHE A 150 -10.39 16.14 -7.79
N PRO A 151 -10.85 16.79 -8.87
CA PRO A 151 -10.45 16.43 -10.24
C PRO A 151 -8.96 16.65 -10.53
N LEU A 152 -8.28 17.51 -9.75
CA LEU A 152 -6.86 17.83 -9.93
C LEU A 152 -5.92 17.03 -9.01
N ILE A 153 -6.44 16.22 -8.08
CA ILE A 153 -5.59 15.56 -7.07
C ILE A 153 -4.56 14.64 -7.70
N GLY A 154 -4.96 13.89 -8.74
CA GLY A 154 -4.07 12.99 -9.46
C GLY A 154 -2.88 13.74 -10.03
N VAL A 155 -3.12 14.79 -10.82
CA VAL A 155 -2.05 15.63 -11.41
C VAL A 155 -1.12 16.21 -10.35
N GLN A 156 -1.68 16.71 -9.24
CA GLN A 156 -0.88 17.31 -8.16
C GLN A 156 0.04 16.29 -7.51
N GLU A 157 -0.51 15.13 -7.13
CA GLU A 157 0.21 14.14 -6.33
C GLU A 157 1.11 13.24 -7.18
N THR A 158 0.72 12.85 -8.39
CA THR A 158 1.61 12.13 -9.32
C THR A 158 2.64 13.05 -9.93
N GLY A 159 2.29 14.30 -10.25
CA GLY A 159 3.23 15.30 -10.75
C GLY A 159 4.36 15.61 -9.77
N ALA A 160 4.08 15.59 -8.46
CA ALA A 160 5.08 15.77 -7.41
C ALA A 160 6.10 14.61 -7.28
N LYS A 161 5.80 13.43 -7.83
CA LYS A 161 6.67 12.24 -7.80
C LYS A 161 7.03 11.71 -9.19
N TYR A 162 6.66 12.44 -10.23
CA TYR A 162 7.03 12.13 -11.60
C TYR A 162 8.53 12.32 -11.77
N ILE A 163 9.15 11.40 -12.50
CA ILE A 163 10.57 11.44 -12.85
C ILE A 163 10.74 11.26 -14.36
N PRO A 164 11.73 11.92 -14.99
CA PRO A 164 12.07 11.67 -16.39
C PRO A 164 12.53 10.22 -16.63
N ALA A 165 12.44 9.76 -17.88
CA ALA A 165 12.80 8.39 -18.27
C ALA A 165 14.26 8.01 -17.92
N ASP A 166 15.20 8.97 -17.96
CA ASP A 166 16.59 8.70 -17.59
C ASP A 166 16.76 8.44 -16.08
N GLU A 167 16.07 9.19 -15.23
CA GLU A 167 16.06 8.94 -13.78
C GLU A 167 15.32 7.64 -13.45
N LEU A 168 14.23 7.33 -14.17
CA LEU A 168 13.56 6.03 -14.08
C LEU A 168 14.54 4.89 -14.39
N ARG A 169 15.33 5.02 -15.47
CA ARG A 169 16.33 4.02 -15.85
C ARG A 169 17.32 3.79 -14.72
N GLU A 170 17.87 4.85 -14.13
CA GLU A 170 18.81 4.75 -13.01
C GLU A 170 18.20 4.01 -11.81
N GLN A 171 16.99 4.36 -11.42
CA GLN A 171 16.29 3.72 -10.30
C GLN A 171 15.98 2.25 -10.57
N LEU A 172 15.51 1.90 -11.77
CA LEU A 172 15.21 0.52 -12.13
C LEU A 172 16.48 -0.33 -12.28
N GLN A 173 17.59 0.24 -12.76
CA GLN A 173 18.89 -0.45 -12.76
C GLN A 173 19.39 -0.71 -11.34
N LEU A 174 19.25 0.27 -10.44
CA LEU A 174 19.58 0.10 -9.03
C LEU A 174 18.77 -1.04 -8.40
N LEU A 175 17.44 -1.02 -8.58
CA LEU A 175 16.56 -2.09 -8.10
C LEU A 175 16.95 -3.45 -8.67
N LYS A 176 17.18 -3.54 -9.99
CA LYS A 176 17.60 -4.77 -10.67
C LYS A 176 18.89 -5.32 -10.05
N SER A 177 19.87 -4.45 -9.81
CA SER A 177 21.17 -4.84 -9.24
C SER A 177 21.11 -5.30 -7.78
N ASN A 178 20.20 -4.73 -6.98
CA ASN A 178 20.07 -5.02 -5.55
C ASN A 178 18.86 -5.91 -5.22
N TRP A 179 18.15 -6.43 -6.23
CA TRP A 179 16.88 -7.11 -6.04
C TRP A 179 16.95 -8.28 -5.08
N ALA A 180 18.01 -9.09 -5.13
CA ALA A 180 18.16 -10.24 -4.23
C ALA A 180 18.15 -9.82 -2.75
N GLU A 181 18.86 -8.75 -2.40
CA GLU A 181 18.89 -8.20 -1.05
C GLU A 181 17.53 -7.57 -0.70
N THR A 182 16.98 -6.75 -1.60
CA THR A 182 15.68 -6.10 -1.42
C THR A 182 14.58 -7.12 -1.18
N ARG A 183 14.49 -8.16 -2.02
CA ARG A 183 13.52 -9.26 -1.88
C ARG A 183 13.67 -10.00 -0.55
N SER A 184 14.88 -10.23 -0.08
CA SER A 184 15.14 -10.84 1.23
C SER A 184 14.62 -9.97 2.38
N ARG A 185 14.90 -8.66 2.33
CA ARG A 185 14.41 -7.69 3.32
C ARG A 185 12.89 -7.55 3.32
N LEU A 186 12.25 -7.54 2.14
CA LEU A 186 10.80 -7.48 2.03
C LEU A 186 10.16 -8.77 2.60
N ARG A 187 10.70 -9.94 2.28
CA ARG A 187 10.23 -11.24 2.81
C ARG A 187 10.31 -11.34 4.31
N SER A 188 11.37 -10.82 4.94
CA SER A 188 11.51 -10.89 6.40
C SER A 188 10.55 -9.99 7.16
N GLN A 189 9.97 -8.98 6.49
CA GLN A 189 9.04 -8.02 7.10
C GLN A 189 7.57 -8.30 6.76
N LEU A 190 7.29 -8.99 5.66
CA LEU A 190 5.93 -9.31 5.24
C LEU A 190 5.33 -10.43 6.10
N LEU A 191 4.25 -10.12 6.83
CA LEU A 191 3.42 -11.14 7.45
C LEU A 191 2.68 -11.89 6.33
N PRO A 192 2.74 -13.23 6.27
CA PRO A 192 2.03 -14.00 5.25
C PRO A 192 0.54 -13.70 5.23
N LEU A 193 -0.08 -13.68 4.05
CA LEU A 193 -1.49 -13.33 3.90
C LEU A 193 -2.42 -14.20 4.76
N SER A 194 -2.15 -15.49 4.86
CA SER A 194 -2.93 -16.44 5.66
C SER A 194 -2.89 -16.12 7.16
N GLU A 195 -1.72 -15.75 7.67
CA GLU A 195 -1.52 -15.34 9.06
C GLU A 195 -2.19 -14.00 9.34
N LEU A 196 -2.05 -13.02 8.43
CA LEU A 196 -2.72 -11.72 8.53
C LEU A 196 -4.25 -11.88 8.59
N ARG A 197 -4.83 -12.68 7.67
CA ARG A 197 -6.27 -12.97 7.65
C ARG A 197 -6.72 -13.58 8.97
N ARG A 198 -6.01 -14.61 9.47
CA ARG A 198 -6.33 -15.25 10.75
C ARG A 198 -6.37 -14.25 11.91
N ARG A 199 -5.38 -13.34 11.99
CA ARG A 199 -5.32 -12.34 13.07
C ARG A 199 -6.46 -11.32 12.98
N LEU A 200 -6.79 -10.86 11.77
CA LEU A 200 -7.88 -9.91 11.56
C LEU A 200 -9.25 -10.53 11.85
N GLU A 201 -9.50 -11.76 11.37
CA GLU A 201 -10.72 -12.52 11.68
C GLU A 201 -10.90 -12.72 13.19
N ARG A 202 -9.81 -13.03 13.91
CA ARG A 202 -9.85 -13.25 15.36
C ARG A 202 -10.39 -12.03 16.11
N VAL A 203 -10.06 -10.83 15.67
CA VAL A 203 -10.51 -9.56 16.28
C VAL A 203 -11.78 -8.99 15.63
N GLY A 204 -12.43 -9.76 14.74
CA GLY A 204 -13.67 -9.36 14.07
C GLY A 204 -13.50 -8.30 12.98
N ALA A 205 -12.28 -8.07 12.49
CA ALA A 205 -12.03 -7.17 11.36
C ALA A 205 -12.34 -7.89 10.03
N PRO A 206 -12.86 -7.17 9.02
CA PRO A 206 -13.18 -7.77 7.73
C PRO A 206 -11.89 -8.14 6.98
N VAL A 207 -11.96 -9.27 6.28
CA VAL A 207 -10.87 -9.87 5.51
C VAL A 207 -11.17 -10.11 4.04
N GLU A 208 -12.42 -9.91 3.62
CA GLU A 208 -12.86 -9.89 2.23
C GLU A 208 -13.57 -8.58 1.90
N PRO A 209 -13.40 -8.02 0.70
CA PRO A 209 -13.96 -6.72 0.33
C PRO A 209 -15.50 -6.71 0.44
N GLU A 210 -16.16 -7.83 0.16
CA GLU A 210 -17.62 -7.94 0.22
C GLU A 210 -18.16 -7.77 1.66
N GLN A 211 -17.36 -8.05 2.69
CA GLN A 211 -17.76 -7.86 4.10
C GLN A 211 -17.95 -6.39 4.46
N ILE A 212 -17.38 -5.47 3.68
CA ILE A 212 -17.63 -4.03 3.79
C ILE A 212 -18.47 -3.48 2.65
N GLY A 213 -19.11 -4.34 1.85
CA GLY A 213 -19.92 -3.93 0.69
C GLY A 213 -19.11 -3.52 -0.55
N LEU A 214 -17.81 -3.82 -0.60
CA LEU A 214 -16.95 -3.51 -1.74
C LEU A 214 -16.89 -4.70 -2.71
N SER A 215 -17.20 -4.47 -3.98
CA SER A 215 -17.01 -5.48 -5.02
C SER A 215 -15.52 -5.68 -5.36
N ARG A 216 -15.14 -6.88 -5.81
CA ARG A 216 -13.79 -7.17 -6.31
C ARG A 216 -13.35 -6.25 -7.46
N SER A 217 -14.26 -5.90 -8.37
CA SER A 217 -13.97 -4.96 -9.47
C SER A 217 -13.57 -3.58 -8.94
N ARG A 218 -14.33 -3.05 -7.98
CA ARG A 218 -13.96 -1.79 -7.29
C ARG A 218 -12.66 -1.92 -6.49
N LEU A 219 -12.37 -3.08 -5.89
CA LEU A 219 -11.09 -3.30 -5.24
C LEU A 219 -9.94 -3.26 -6.26
N ARG A 220 -10.09 -3.90 -7.43
CA ARG A 220 -9.10 -3.84 -8.52
C ARG A 220 -8.87 -2.41 -9.01
N GLU A 221 -9.94 -1.64 -9.19
CA GLU A 221 -9.85 -0.22 -9.54
C GLU A 221 -9.14 0.62 -8.47
N ALA A 222 -9.34 0.28 -7.19
CA ALA A 222 -8.71 0.98 -6.08
C ALA A 222 -7.18 0.87 -6.11
N PHE A 223 -6.59 -0.25 -6.54
CA PHE A 223 -5.13 -0.37 -6.74
C PHE A 223 -4.58 0.68 -7.69
N ILE A 224 -5.32 0.96 -8.77
CA ILE A 224 -4.91 1.95 -9.78
C ILE A 224 -5.09 3.35 -9.19
N ARG A 225 -6.27 3.66 -8.68
CA ARG A 225 -6.63 5.03 -8.24
C ARG A 225 -5.92 5.46 -6.96
N ALA A 226 -5.64 4.54 -6.04
CA ALA A 226 -4.93 4.83 -4.79
C ALA A 226 -3.51 5.38 -5.05
N GLN A 227 -2.85 4.91 -6.12
CA GLN A 227 -1.53 5.39 -6.52
C GLN A 227 -1.51 6.91 -6.85
N TYR A 228 -2.65 7.49 -7.22
CA TYR A 228 -2.76 8.89 -7.65
C TYR A 228 -3.08 9.87 -6.53
N ILE A 229 -3.48 9.43 -5.33
CA ILE A 229 -4.00 10.36 -4.31
C ILE A 229 -2.94 10.84 -3.31
N ARG A 230 -1.68 10.39 -3.43
CA ARG A 230 -0.55 10.80 -2.58
C ARG A 230 0.79 10.75 -3.33
N ARG A 231 1.64 11.75 -3.08
CA ARG A 231 3.00 11.89 -3.63
C ARG A 231 4.08 11.00 -3.02
N ARG A 232 3.79 10.26 -1.95
CA ARG A 232 4.77 9.34 -1.34
C ARG A 232 4.97 8.11 -2.21
N TYR A 233 6.17 7.55 -2.18
CA TYR A 233 6.51 6.34 -2.92
C TYR A 233 6.01 5.09 -2.20
N THR A 234 5.34 4.20 -2.93
CA THR A 234 4.75 2.95 -2.41
C THR A 234 4.97 1.79 -3.37
N VAL A 235 4.52 0.59 -3.01
CA VAL A 235 4.55 -0.56 -3.93
C VAL A 235 3.74 -0.34 -5.20
N LEU A 236 2.71 0.52 -5.16
CA LEU A 236 1.93 0.86 -6.35
C LEU A 236 2.77 1.68 -7.34
N ASP A 237 3.65 2.54 -6.84
CA ASP A 237 4.59 3.29 -7.68
C ASP A 237 5.63 2.36 -8.31
N LEU A 238 6.11 1.36 -7.55
CA LEU A 238 6.98 0.31 -8.10
C LEU A 238 6.29 -0.43 -9.25
N ALA A 239 5.02 -0.81 -9.08
CA ALA A 239 4.26 -1.53 -10.08
C ALA A 239 4.10 -0.71 -11.38
N VAL A 240 3.84 0.59 -11.24
CA VAL A 240 3.74 1.51 -12.38
C VAL A 240 5.09 1.70 -13.05
N ARG A 241 6.17 1.94 -12.29
CA ARG A 241 7.53 2.17 -12.81
C ARG A 241 8.12 0.94 -13.50
N THR A 242 7.85 -0.25 -12.98
CA THR A 242 8.35 -1.50 -13.57
C THR A 242 7.48 -2.00 -14.74
N GLY A 243 6.28 -1.44 -14.93
CA GLY A 243 5.31 -1.90 -15.92
C GLY A 243 4.61 -3.21 -15.58
N TYR A 244 4.63 -3.62 -14.31
CA TYR A 244 4.02 -4.87 -13.83
C TYR A 244 2.64 -4.70 -13.19
N LEU A 245 2.13 -3.47 -13.06
CA LEU A 245 0.84 -3.22 -12.40
C LEU A 245 -0.28 -4.12 -12.94
N ASP A 246 -0.52 -4.13 -14.25
CA ASP A 246 -1.58 -4.95 -14.84
C ASP A 246 -1.28 -6.45 -14.66
N THR A 247 -0.03 -6.89 -14.85
CA THR A 247 0.38 -8.29 -14.63
C THR A 247 0.04 -8.78 -13.23
N TRP A 248 0.40 -8.01 -12.19
CA TRP A 248 0.15 -8.39 -10.81
C TRP A 248 -1.34 -8.28 -10.44
N LEU A 249 -2.07 -7.32 -11.00
CA LEU A 249 -3.52 -7.26 -10.81
C LEU A 249 -4.22 -8.43 -11.51
N ASP A 250 -3.80 -8.84 -12.69
CA ASP A 250 -4.40 -9.97 -13.40
C ASP A 250 -4.12 -11.29 -12.68
N GLN A 251 -2.99 -11.43 -11.99
CA GLN A 251 -2.73 -12.57 -11.10
C GLN A 251 -3.65 -12.61 -9.88
N LEU A 252 -4.05 -11.44 -9.35
CA LEU A 252 -4.94 -11.37 -8.19
C LEU A 252 -6.42 -11.49 -8.55
N PHE A 253 -6.83 -10.95 -9.69
CA PHE A 253 -8.23 -10.76 -10.09
C PHE A 253 -8.65 -11.57 -11.32
N GLY A 254 -7.71 -12.17 -12.05
CA GLY A 254 -7.99 -13.06 -13.17
C GLY A 254 -8.38 -14.47 -12.71
N ALA A 255 -8.46 -15.40 -13.67
CA ALA A 255 -8.77 -16.80 -13.41
C ALA A 255 -7.79 -17.39 -12.37
N ASP A 256 -8.33 -18.14 -11.41
CA ASP A 256 -7.59 -18.72 -10.26
C ASP A 256 -6.96 -17.70 -9.29
N GLY A 257 -7.20 -16.39 -9.48
CA GLY A 257 -6.78 -15.33 -8.57
C GLY A 257 -7.60 -15.32 -7.27
N ILE A 258 -7.00 -14.85 -6.18
CA ILE A 258 -7.66 -14.82 -4.86
C ILE A 258 -8.94 -13.96 -4.84
N TRP A 259 -9.04 -12.99 -5.75
CA TRP A 259 -10.21 -12.15 -5.97
C TRP A 259 -10.69 -12.25 -7.43
N GLU A 260 -10.71 -13.46 -7.99
CA GLU A 260 -11.26 -13.72 -9.33
C GLU A 260 -12.58 -12.95 -9.55
N ILE A 261 -12.61 -12.16 -10.63
CA ILE A 261 -13.80 -11.45 -11.12
C ILE A 261 -14.40 -12.29 -12.24
N LYS A 262 -15.62 -12.78 -12.03
CA LYS A 262 -16.38 -13.60 -12.99
C LYS A 262 -17.23 -12.74 -13.93
#